data_AF-A0A2V5UTV0-F1
#
_entry.id   AF-A0A2V5UTV0-F1
#
_cell.length_a   1.000
_cell.length_b   1.000
_cell.length_c   1.000
_cell.angle_alpha   90.00
_cell.angle_beta   90.00
_cell.angle_gamma   90.00
#
_symmetry.space_group_name_H-M   'P 1'
#
loop_
_entity.id
_entity.type
_entity.pdbx_description
1 polymer ?
#
loop_
_entity_poly.entity_id
_entity_poly.type
_entity_poly.pdbx_seq_one_letter_code
_entity_poly.pdbx_strand_id
1 'polypeptide(L)' 'MSADQPDFLLSFVVPLYNTGRCIVKLFDAFRDLPIPGGYELILVNDASQDDTYARAKAIIPS' A
#
# COMPACT_ATOMS: atom_id res chain seq x y z
N MET A 1 26.88 14.69 6.31
CA MET A 1 25.43 14.42 6.25
C MET A 1 24.76 15.76 6.02
N SER A 2 24.05 15.94 4.91
CA SER A 2 23.41 17.22 4.57
C SER A 2 22.05 17.32 5.28
N ALA A 3 21.71 18.52 5.76
CA ALA A 3 20.72 18.76 6.80
C ALA A 3 19.26 18.94 6.33
N ASP A 4 18.80 18.34 5.22
CA ASP A 4 17.54 18.81 4.61
C ASP A 4 16.58 17.75 4.06
N GLN A 5 16.41 16.62 4.75
CA GLN A 5 15.21 15.80 4.55
C GLN A 5 14.73 15.18 5.85
N PRO A 6 13.47 15.39 6.25
CA PRO A 6 12.91 14.67 7.37
C PRO A 6 12.80 13.18 7.01
N ASP A 7 13.57 12.33 7.68
CA ASP A 7 13.53 10.85 7.58
C ASP A 7 12.31 10.29 8.35
N PHE A 8 11.11 10.84 8.13
CA PHE A 8 9.91 10.27 8.72
C PHE A 8 9.32 9.22 7.79
N LEU A 9 8.99 8.05 8.35
CA LEU A 9 8.23 7.04 7.66
C LEU A 9 6.78 7.53 7.49
N LEU A 10 6.27 7.55 6.27
CA LEU A 10 4.87 7.91 5.98
C LEU A 10 3.96 6.68 5.96
N SER A 11 2.88 6.68 6.76
CA SER A 11 1.89 5.61 6.76
C SER A 11 0.70 5.94 5.86
N PHE A 12 0.46 5.13 4.83
CA PHE A 12 -0.78 5.18 4.05
C PHE A 12 -1.75 4.11 4.54
N VAL A 13 -2.91 4.52 5.06
CA VAL A 13 -3.98 3.61 5.49
C VAL A 13 -5.08 3.64 4.45
N VAL A 14 -5.31 2.51 3.76
CA VAL A 14 -6.25 2.43 2.64
C VAL A 14 -7.36 1.41 2.95
N PRO A 15 -8.62 1.85 3.14
CA PRO A 15 -9.75 0.94 3.26
C PRO A 15 -10.11 0.34 1.90
N LEU A 16 -10.43 -0.95 1.89
CA LEU A 16 -10.73 -1.73 0.69
C LEU A 16 -12.08 -2.43 0.86
N TYR A 17 -12.99 -2.19 -0.10
CA TYR A 17 -14.23 -2.95 -0.26
C TYR A 17 -14.44 -3.30 -1.73
N ASN A 18 -14.41 -4.59 -2.05
CA ASN A 18 -14.60 -5.12 -3.40
C ASN A 18 -13.66 -4.50 -4.47
N THR A 19 -12.37 -4.40 -4.14
CA THR A 19 -11.33 -3.77 -4.98
C THR A 19 -10.41 -4.78 -5.68
N GLY A 20 -10.78 -6.06 -5.78
CA GLY A 20 -9.90 -7.11 -6.30
C GLY A 20 -9.35 -6.82 -7.71
N ARG A 21 -10.13 -6.14 -8.56
CA ARG A 21 -9.71 -5.73 -9.91
C ARG A 21 -8.69 -4.59 -9.94
N CYS A 22 -8.61 -3.80 -8.89
CA CYS A 22 -7.77 -2.59 -8.81
C CYS A 22 -6.51 -2.79 -7.97
N ILE A 23 -6.42 -3.89 -7.22
CA ILE A 23 -5.36 -4.11 -6.24
C ILE A 23 -3.95 -4.05 -6.86
N VAL A 24 -3.75 -4.61 -8.06
CA VAL A 24 -2.46 -4.56 -8.76
C VAL A 24 -2.07 -3.13 -9.11
N LYS A 25 -3.03 -2.35 -9.64
CA LYS A 25 -2.81 -0.93 -9.97
C LYS A 25 -2.46 -0.09 -8.75
N LEU A 26 -3.05 -0.40 -7.59
CA LEU A 26 -2.72 0.24 -6.32
C LEU A 26 -1.24 -0.02 -5.99
N PHE A 27 -0.81 -1.28 -5.96
CA PHE A 27 0.59 -1.62 -5.66
C PHE A 27 1.58 -1.01 -6.66
N ASP A 28 1.26 -1.00 -7.95
CA ASP A 28 2.11 -0.39 -8.98
C ASP A 28 2.26 1.13 -8.75
N ALA A 29 1.19 1.83 -8.37
CA ALA A 29 1.24 3.26 -8.07
C ALA A 29 2.12 3.60 -6.85
N PHE A 30 2.19 2.70 -5.86
CA PHE A 30 3.01 2.88 -4.68
C PHE A 30 4.47 2.47 -4.90
N ARG A 31 4.74 1.42 -5.69
CA ARG A 31 6.11 0.91 -5.92
C ARG A 31 7.04 1.98 -6.48
N ASP A 32 6.52 2.86 -7.33
CA ASP A 32 7.30 3.88 -8.01
C ASP A 32 7.24 5.27 -7.32
N LEU A 33 6.69 5.35 -6.10
CA LEU A 33 6.47 6.63 -5.41
C LEU A 33 7.73 7.03 -4.61
N PRO A 34 8.46 8.10 -5.01
CA PRO A 34 9.66 8.53 -4.28
C PRO A 34 9.24 9.32 -3.02
N ILE A 35 9.27 8.66 -1.87
CA ILE A 35 9.00 9.29 -0.57
C ILE A 35 10.29 9.30 0.26
N PRO A 36 10.82 10.49 0.58
CA PRO A 36 11.92 10.62 1.53
C PRO A 36 11.53 10.06 2.90
N GLY A 37 12.42 9.27 3.52
CA GLY A 37 12.08 8.52 4.74
C GLY A 37 11.28 7.23 4.50
N GLY A 38 10.86 6.97 3.26
CA GLY A 38 10.09 5.79 2.89
C GLY A 38 8.61 5.84 3.31
N TYR A 39 7.89 4.76 3.03
CA TYR A 39 6.49 4.63 3.43
C TYR A 39 6.14 3.19 3.83
N GLU A 40 5.06 3.06 4.61
CA GLU A 40 4.35 1.81 4.81
C GLU A 40 2.93 1.92 4.21
N LEU A 41 2.43 0.81 3.66
CA LEU A 41 1.08 0.72 3.10
C LEU A 41 0.25 -0.28 3.89
N ILE A 42 -0.72 0.23 4.64
CA ILE A 42 -1.62 -0.54 5.49
C ILE A 42 -2.96 -0.69 4.77
N LEU A 43 -3.23 -1.90 4.29
CA LEU A 43 -4.47 -2.23 3.60
C LEU A 43 -5.50 -2.79 4.59
N VAL A 44 -6.65 -2.13 4.70
CA VAL A 44 -7.73 -2.52 5.62
C VAL A 44 -8.87 -3.12 4.82
N ASN A 45 -9.05 -4.44 4.91
CA ASN A 45 -10.18 -5.11 4.27
C ASN A 45 -11.47 -4.84 5.06
N ASP A 46 -12.39 -4.07 4.48
CA ASP A 46 -13.69 -3.73 5.06
C ASP A 46 -14.74 -4.81 4.76
N ALA A 47 -14.41 -6.06 5.09
CA ALA A 47 -15.27 -7.22 4.84
C ALA A 47 -15.70 -7.39 3.35
N SER A 48 -14.76 -7.17 2.42
CA SER A 48 -14.98 -7.43 0.98
C SER A 48 -15.56 -8.84 0.76
N GLN A 49 -16.49 -8.93 -0.19
CA GLN A 49 -17.16 -10.18 -0.56
C GLN A 49 -16.55 -10.82 -1.82
N ASP A 50 -15.63 -10.12 -2.49
CA ASP A 50 -14.89 -10.58 -3.66
C ASP A 50 -13.51 -11.16 -3.28
N ASP A 51 -12.65 -11.35 -4.29
CA ASP A 51 -11.30 -11.90 -4.12
C ASP A 51 -10.24 -10.88 -3.67
N THR A 52 -10.64 -9.68 -3.19
CA THR A 52 -9.72 -8.61 -2.75
C THR A 52 -8.64 -9.13 -1.79
N TYR A 53 -9.04 -9.82 -0.72
CA TYR A 53 -8.12 -10.31 0.29
C TYR A 53 -7.12 -11.33 -0.28
N ALA A 54 -7.62 -12.30 -1.05
CA ALA A 54 -6.80 -13.34 -1.65
C ALA A 54 -5.76 -12.74 -2.62
N ARG A 55 -6.15 -11.76 -3.42
CA ARG A 55 -5.25 -11.07 -4.34
C ARG A 55 -4.22 -10.21 -3.62
N ALA A 56 -4.62 -9.45 -2.59
CA ALA A 56 -3.69 -8.65 -1.80
C ALA A 56 -2.63 -9.54 -1.13
N LYS A 57 -3.06 -10.67 -0.55
CA LYS A 57 -2.17 -11.64 0.11
C LYS A 57 -1.18 -12.30 -0.85
N ALA A 58 -1.55 -12.49 -2.12
CA ALA A 58 -0.66 -13.05 -3.14
C ALA A 58 0.45 -12.06 -3.57
N ILE A 59 0.28 -10.76 -3.31
CA ILE A 59 1.22 -9.70 -3.71
C ILE A 59 2.15 -9.32 -2.54
N ILE A 60 1.63 -9.32 -1.31
CA ILE A 60 2.40 -8.92 -0.12
C ILE A 60 3.39 -10.05 0.25
N PRO A 61 4.71 -9.77 0.34
CA PRO A 61 5.70 -10.75 0.79
C PRO A 61 5.40 -11.23 2.22
N SER A 62 5.70 -12.51 2.51
CA SER A 62 5.55 -13.11 3.84
C SER A 62 6.66 -12.68 4.80
#